data_AF-S7NUT1-F1
#
_entry.id   AF-S7NUT1-F1
#
_cell.length_a   1.000
_cell.length_b   1.000
_cell.length_c   1.000
_cell.angle_alpha   90.00
_cell.angle_beta   90.00
_cell.angle_gamma   90.00
#
_symmetry.space_group_name_H-M   'P 1'
#
loop_
_entity.id
_entity.type
_entity.pdbx_description
1 polymer ?
#
loop_
_entity_poly.entity_id
_entity_poly.type
_entity_poly.pdbx_seq_one_letter_code
_entity_poly.pdbx_strand_id
1 'polypeptide(L)'
;MGSPSSPRRQQNTFSSPQNTFSPWYQQNTLSPGRSQQNMQTFSCPQCQAPFQRDSLRSNKQLGSLIAALLELELEQEQQQQLEQEQEQEEEQELSCQEHGERLHLFCKDEGQLICWRCERHGRHKGHNTALLEDVDPGYRVSAPS
;
A
#
# COMPACT_ATOMS: atom_id res chain seq x y z
N MET A 1 56.38 -15.90 13.79
CA MET A 1 56.09 -17.35 13.77
C MET A 1 56.87 -17.97 14.93
N GLY A 2 56.20 -18.45 15.98
CA GLY A 2 56.89 -19.01 17.13
C GLY A 2 55.97 -19.10 18.34
N SER A 3 55.43 -20.29 18.56
CA SER A 3 54.37 -20.65 19.51
C SER A 3 54.90 -20.81 20.95
N PRO A 4 54.10 -21.31 21.92
CA PRO A 4 54.12 -20.88 23.32
C PRO A 4 55.13 -21.64 24.17
N SER A 5 55.38 -21.16 25.39
CA SER A 5 56.14 -21.92 26.39
C SER A 5 55.63 -21.64 27.81
N SER A 6 54.76 -22.52 28.30
CA SER A 6 54.87 -23.03 29.68
C SER A 6 56.02 -24.06 29.69
N PRO A 7 56.74 -24.36 30.79
CA PRO A 7 56.19 -24.63 32.13
C PRO A 7 57.11 -24.28 33.33
N ARG A 8 56.60 -24.34 34.57
CA ARG A 8 57.21 -25.18 35.63
C ARG A 8 56.33 -25.28 36.88
N ARG A 9 55.94 -26.51 37.16
CA ARG A 9 55.35 -26.98 38.42
C ARG A 9 56.48 -27.07 39.46
N GLN A 10 56.32 -26.42 40.60
CA GLN A 10 57.02 -26.79 41.84
C GLN A 10 55.97 -27.01 42.92
N GLN A 11 55.93 -28.22 43.45
CA GLN A 11 55.23 -28.58 44.67
C GLN A 11 56.26 -28.50 45.80
N ASN A 12 55.89 -27.90 46.94
CA ASN A 12 56.19 -28.41 48.29
C ASN A 12 55.63 -27.42 49.32
N THR A 13 54.59 -27.82 50.04
CA THR A 13 54.55 -28.41 51.40
C THR A 13 54.43 -27.36 52.51
N PHE A 14 53.24 -27.36 53.12
CA PHE A 14 52.95 -27.28 54.56
C PHE A 14 53.76 -26.31 55.44
N SER A 15 53.06 -25.32 56.00
CA SER A 15 52.96 -25.12 57.47
C SER A 15 52.04 -23.94 57.77
N SER A 16 50.93 -24.20 58.46
CA SER A 16 50.22 -23.17 59.23
C SER A 16 51.06 -22.73 60.43
N PRO A 17 50.94 -21.47 60.84
CA PRO A 17 50.55 -21.20 62.22
C PRO A 17 49.37 -20.20 62.25
N GLN A 18 48.28 -20.55 62.92
CA GLN A 18 47.91 -20.04 64.25
C GLN A 18 47.71 -18.52 64.30
N ASN A 19 46.46 -18.11 64.04
CA ASN A 19 45.59 -17.29 64.88
C ASN A 19 46.26 -16.26 65.83
N THR A 20 45.91 -14.97 65.71
CA THR A 20 45.55 -14.12 66.87
C THR A 20 45.00 -12.73 66.47
N PHE A 21 43.85 -12.37 67.09
CA PHE A 21 43.37 -11.02 67.47
C PHE A 21 43.01 -9.99 66.36
N SER A 22 41.72 -9.75 66.00
CA SER A 22 40.68 -8.89 66.67
C SER A 22 40.84 -7.37 66.40
N PRO A 23 39.79 -6.51 66.47
CA PRO A 23 38.48 -6.47 65.79
C PRO A 23 38.15 -5.06 65.18
N TRP A 24 37.00 -4.93 64.50
CA TRP A 24 36.30 -3.69 64.08
C TRP A 24 36.74 -2.99 62.77
N TYR A 25 35.99 -3.19 61.68
CA TYR A 25 35.19 -2.14 60.99
C TYR A 25 34.42 -2.74 59.79
N GLN A 26 33.22 -2.20 59.58
CA GLN A 26 32.37 -2.27 58.37
C GLN A 26 31.38 -3.44 58.26
N GLN A 27 30.23 -3.22 58.89
CA GLN A 27 28.93 -3.62 58.38
C GLN A 27 28.60 -2.91 57.05
N ASN A 28 27.71 -3.55 56.29
CA ASN A 28 27.08 -3.13 55.02
C ASN A 28 27.88 -3.29 53.73
N THR A 29 28.01 -4.54 53.27
CA THR A 29 27.87 -4.82 51.83
C THR A 29 26.40 -5.16 51.55
N LEU A 30 25.66 -4.12 51.18
CA LEU A 30 24.43 -4.27 50.42
C LEU A 30 24.75 -5.15 49.21
N SER A 31 24.06 -6.29 49.10
CA SER A 31 23.93 -7.03 47.85
C SER A 31 23.67 -6.01 46.73
N PRO A 32 24.28 -6.11 45.53
CA PRO A 32 23.84 -5.30 44.42
C PRO A 32 22.41 -5.75 44.15
N GLY A 33 21.47 -4.90 44.55
CA GLY A 33 20.07 -5.06 44.24
C GLY A 33 19.99 -5.32 42.75
N ARG A 34 19.52 -6.52 42.39
CA ARG A 34 18.90 -6.73 41.10
C ARG A 34 17.93 -5.57 40.96
N SER A 35 18.24 -4.65 40.04
CA SER A 35 17.43 -3.48 39.76
C SER A 35 16.01 -3.98 39.62
N GLN A 36 15.18 -3.73 40.63
CA GLN A 36 13.75 -3.98 40.59
C GLN A 36 13.23 -2.98 39.57
N GLN A 37 13.38 -3.30 38.29
CA GLN A 37 12.46 -2.78 37.30
C GLN A 37 11.11 -3.30 37.76
N ASN A 38 10.31 -2.38 38.30
CA ASN A 38 8.91 -2.56 38.58
C ASN A 38 8.26 -3.03 37.26
N MET A 39 8.19 -4.34 37.06
CA MET A 39 7.51 -4.94 35.91
C MET A 39 6.02 -4.81 36.17
N GLN A 40 5.47 -3.62 35.88
CA GLN A 40 4.03 -3.39 35.85
C GLN A 40 3.40 -4.38 34.87
N THR A 41 2.79 -5.42 35.42
CA THR A 41 1.97 -6.39 34.68
C THR A 41 0.63 -5.75 34.34
N PHE A 42 0.25 -5.80 33.07
CA PHE A 42 -1.05 -5.34 32.59
C PHE A 42 -1.95 -6.55 32.35
N SER A 43 -3.27 -6.36 32.29
CA SER A 43 -4.23 -7.43 31.99
C SER A 43 -4.90 -7.19 30.64
N CYS A 44 -5.01 -8.23 29.81
CA CYS A 44 -5.73 -8.15 28.55
C CYS A 44 -7.21 -7.79 28.82
N PRO A 45 -7.79 -6.76 28.18
CA PRO A 45 -9.18 -6.38 28.44
C PRO A 45 -10.19 -7.45 27.99
N GLN A 46 -9.79 -8.38 27.12
CA GLN A 46 -10.67 -9.41 26.58
C GLN A 46 -10.65 -10.71 27.38
N CYS A 47 -9.46 -11.22 27.70
CA CYS A 47 -9.30 -12.52 28.37
C CYS A 47 -8.71 -12.43 29.79
N GLN A 48 -8.42 -11.22 30.28
CA GLN A 48 -7.82 -10.93 31.58
C GLN A 48 -6.41 -11.51 31.80
N ALA A 49 -5.81 -12.14 30.78
CA ALA A 49 -4.48 -12.71 30.87
C ALA A 49 -3.43 -11.61 31.20
N PRO A 50 -2.51 -11.86 32.16
CA PRO A 50 -1.46 -10.91 32.49
C PRO A 50 -0.39 -10.86 31.39
N PHE A 51 0.12 -9.68 31.08
CA PHE A 51 1.17 -9.46 30.08
C PHE A 51 2.09 -8.30 30.47
N GLN A 52 3.26 -8.23 29.80
CA GLN A 52 4.22 -7.15 29.96
C GLN A 52 4.11 -6.18 28.78
N ARG A 53 4.16 -4.88 29.03
CA ARG A 53 4.04 -3.88 27.95
C ARG A 53 5.09 -4.07 26.85
N ASP A 54 6.32 -4.40 27.25
CA ASP A 54 7.44 -4.62 26.32
C ASP A 54 7.30 -5.91 25.47
N SER A 55 6.39 -6.81 25.86
CA SER A 55 6.04 -7.99 25.05
C SER A 55 5.07 -7.68 23.92
N LEU A 56 4.38 -6.53 23.95
CA LEU A 56 3.48 -6.12 22.88
C LEU A 56 4.26 -5.81 21.61
N ARG A 57 3.83 -6.41 20.51
CA ARG A 57 4.37 -6.15 19.18
C ARG A 57 3.24 -5.69 18.27
N SER A 58 3.53 -4.74 17.40
CA SER A 58 2.58 -4.36 16.35
C SER A 58 2.35 -5.56 15.44
N ASN A 59 1.09 -5.78 15.06
CA ASN A 59 0.76 -6.80 14.08
C ASN A 59 1.11 -6.28 12.69
N LYS A 60 2.31 -6.62 12.21
CA LYS A 60 2.79 -6.20 10.90
C LYS A 60 2.03 -6.84 9.75
N GLN A 61 1.56 -8.08 9.92
CA GLN A 61 0.77 -8.77 8.90
C GLN A 61 -0.54 -8.05 8.63
N LEU A 62 -1.25 -7.66 9.70
CA LEU A 62 -2.47 -6.86 9.59
C LEU A 62 -2.18 -5.49 8.95
N GLY A 63 -1.09 -4.83 9.34
CA GLY A 63 -0.67 -3.57 8.71
C GLY A 63 -0.40 -3.71 7.22
N SER A 64 0.27 -4.78 6.78
CA SER A 64 0.52 -5.07 5.37
C SER A 64 -0.77 -5.35 4.60
N LEU A 65 -1.72 -6.08 5.19
CA LEU A 65 -3.02 -6.33 4.56
C LEU A 65 -3.80 -5.03 4.36
N ILE A 66 -3.83 -4.15 5.37
CA ILE A 66 -4.49 -2.84 5.26
C ILE A 66 -3.82 -2.02 4.16
N ALA A 67 -2.48 -1.99 4.10
CA ALA A 67 -1.76 -1.25 3.07
C ALA A 67 -2.11 -1.75 1.66
N ALA A 68 -2.14 -3.07 1.44
CA ALA A 68 -2.50 -3.65 0.15
C ALA A 68 -3.96 -3.36 -0.23
N LEU A 69 -4.89 -3.36 0.73
CA LEU A 69 -6.29 -3.00 0.45
C LEU A 69 -6.44 -1.54 0.03
N LEU A 70 -5.71 -0.63 0.68
CA LEU A 70 -5.70 0.79 0.30
C LEU A 70 -5.07 1.02 -1.07
N GLU A 71 -4.02 0.27 -1.42
CA GLU A 71 -3.40 0.31 -2.75
C GLU A 71 -4.39 -0.12 -3.83
N LEU A 72 -5.12 -1.22 -3.62
CA LEU A 72 -6.16 -1.68 -4.54
C LEU A 72 -7.31 -0.67 -4.70
N GLU A 73 -7.71 0.01 -3.63
CA GLU A 73 -8.73 1.06 -3.69
C GLU A 73 -8.25 2.23 -4.55
N LEU A 74 -7.01 2.67 -4.36
CA LEU A 74 -6.41 3.76 -5.15
C LEU A 74 -6.22 3.37 -6.63
N GLU A 75 -5.85 2.13 -6.92
CA GLU A 75 -5.76 1.61 -8.29
C GLU A 75 -7.13 1.61 -8.99
N GLN A 76 -8.19 1.20 -8.28
CA GLN A 76 -9.55 1.23 -8.80
C GLN A 76 -10.03 2.66 -9.07
N GLU A 77 -9.75 3.60 -8.18
CA GLU A 77 -10.10 5.01 -8.37
C GLU A 77 -9.39 5.61 -9.60
N GLN A 78 -8.09 5.32 -9.77
CA GLN A 78 -7.34 5.75 -10.95
C GLN A 78 -7.89 5.14 -12.23
N GLN A 79 -8.23 3.85 -12.21
CA GLN A 79 -8.79 3.18 -13.37
C GLN A 79 -10.15 3.76 -13.76
N GLN A 80 -11.02 4.05 -12.80
CA GLN A 80 -12.30 4.72 -13.06
C GLN A 80 -12.12 6.13 -13.63
N GLN A 81 -11.10 6.88 -13.18
CA GLN A 81 -10.80 8.21 -13.73
C GLN A 81 -10.36 8.10 -15.19
N LEU A 82 -9.47 7.16 -15.51
CA LEU A 82 -9.01 6.93 -16.88
C LEU A 82 -10.16 6.50 -17.81
N GLU A 83 -11.06 5.64 -17.32
CA GLU A 83 -12.26 5.24 -18.07
C GLU A 83 -13.18 6.44 -18.33
N GLN A 84 -13.41 7.30 -17.33
CA GLN A 84 -14.20 8.53 -17.50
C GLN A 84 -13.56 9.53 -18.46
N GLU A 85 -12.23 9.69 -18.43
CA GLU A 85 -11.50 10.55 -19.35
C GLU A 85 -11.64 10.03 -20.80
N GLN A 86 -11.50 8.72 -21.01
CA GLN A 86 -11.68 8.10 -22.32
C GLN A 86 -13.11 8.25 -22.85
N GLU A 87 -14.12 8.01 -22.00
CA GLU A 87 -15.52 8.22 -22.38
C GLU A 87 -15.79 9.68 -22.76
N GLN A 88 -15.23 10.64 -22.03
CA GLN A 88 -15.36 12.07 -22.33
C GLN A 88 -14.66 12.47 -23.63
N GLU A 89 -13.49 11.90 -23.91
CA GLU A 89 -12.77 12.12 -25.18
C GLU A 89 -13.57 11.54 -26.35
N GLU A 90 -14.09 10.32 -26.21
CA GLU A 90 -14.93 9.69 -27.24
C GLU A 90 -16.22 10.49 -27.48
N GLU A 91 -16.89 10.98 -26.43
CA GLU A 91 -18.07 11.83 -26.57
C GLU A 91 -17.75 13.17 -27.27
N GLN A 92 -16.57 13.74 -27.01
CA GLN A 92 -16.10 14.94 -27.69
C GLN A 92 -15.78 14.68 -29.16
N GLU A 93 -15.07 13.59 -29.48
CA GLU A 93 -14.77 13.18 -30.85
C GLU A 93 -16.05 12.88 -31.65
N LEU A 94 -17.05 12.30 -30.99
CA LEU A 94 -18.36 12.01 -31.55
C LEU A 94 -19.35 13.18 -31.41
N SER A 95 -18.89 14.42 -31.22
CA SER A 95 -19.77 15.59 -31.16
C SER A 95 -19.79 16.37 -32.49
N CYS A 96 -20.98 16.82 -32.88
CA CYS A 96 -21.14 17.64 -34.09
C CYS A 96 -20.60 19.05 -33.86
N GLN A 97 -19.63 19.49 -34.65
CA GLN A 97 -19.03 20.83 -34.52
C GLN A 97 -20.04 21.98 -34.69
N GLU A 98 -21.05 21.82 -35.55
CA GLU A 98 -22.05 22.88 -35.78
C GLU A 98 -23.12 22.96 -34.67
N HIS A 99 -23.42 21.82 -34.03
CA HIS A 99 -24.61 21.70 -33.18
C HIS A 99 -24.32 21.33 -31.73
N GLY A 100 -23.13 20.81 -31.42
CA GLY A 100 -22.77 20.25 -30.11
C GLY A 100 -23.48 18.95 -29.75
N GLU A 101 -24.25 18.38 -30.68
CA GLU A 101 -25.02 17.16 -30.47
C GLU A 101 -24.21 15.92 -30.86
N ARG A 102 -24.41 14.79 -30.16
CA ARG A 102 -23.69 13.55 -30.45
C ARG A 102 -24.04 13.00 -31.85
N LEU A 103 -23.03 12.50 -32.53
CA LEU A 103 -23.04 11.95 -33.88
C LEU A 103 -23.42 10.46 -33.81
N HIS A 104 -24.72 10.16 -33.94
CA HIS A 104 -25.24 8.78 -33.93
C HIS A 104 -25.86 8.35 -35.26
N LEU A 105 -25.93 9.25 -36.24
CA LEU A 105 -26.56 8.97 -37.52
C LEU A 105 -25.48 8.93 -38.60
N PHE A 106 -25.57 7.95 -39.50
CA PHE A 106 -24.74 7.87 -40.68
C PHE A 106 -25.54 8.28 -41.91
N CYS A 107 -25.08 9.31 -42.61
CA CYS A 107 -25.65 9.74 -43.89
C CYS A 107 -25.08 8.88 -45.01
N LYS A 108 -25.87 7.96 -45.57
CA LYS A 108 -25.41 7.05 -46.63
C LYS A 108 -25.08 7.76 -47.94
N ASP A 109 -25.77 8.86 -48.23
CA ASP A 109 -25.53 9.64 -49.45
C ASP A 109 -24.18 10.36 -49.44
N GLU A 110 -23.71 10.76 -48.26
CA GLU A 110 -22.47 11.54 -48.10
C GLU A 110 -21.35 10.78 -47.39
N GLY A 111 -21.63 9.58 -46.88
CA GLY A 111 -20.63 8.73 -46.24
C GLY A 111 -20.07 9.26 -44.92
N GLN A 112 -20.83 10.08 -44.19
CA GLN A 112 -20.35 10.74 -42.97
C GLN A 112 -21.31 10.61 -41.78
N LEU A 113 -20.76 10.70 -40.57
CA LEU A 113 -21.53 10.78 -39.34
C LEU A 113 -22.09 12.18 -39.12
N ILE A 114 -23.35 12.23 -38.71
CA ILE A 114 -24.13 13.46 -38.50
C ILE A 114 -24.93 13.36 -37.19
N CYS A 115 -25.36 14.50 -36.67
CA CYS A 115 -26.28 14.54 -35.54
C CYS A 115 -27.73 14.66 -36.00
N TRP A 116 -28.68 14.48 -35.08
CA TRP A 116 -30.11 14.57 -35.36
C TRP A 116 -30.55 15.95 -35.90
N ARG A 117 -29.82 17.03 -35.56
CA ARG A 117 -30.10 18.38 -36.06
C ARG A 117 -29.68 18.53 -37.53
N CYS A 118 -28.51 17.98 -37.90
CA CYS A 118 -28.03 17.92 -39.28
C CYS A 118 -29.03 17.22 -40.20
N GLU A 119 -29.63 16.11 -39.74
CA GLU A 119 -30.64 15.34 -40.48
C GLU A 119 -31.93 16.14 -40.70
N ARG A 120 -32.48 16.78 -39.67
CA ARG A 120 -33.82 17.40 -39.76
C ARG A 120 -33.82 18.78 -40.40
N HIS A 121 -32.83 19.60 -40.07
CA HIS A 121 -32.82 21.03 -40.37
C HIS A 121 -31.53 21.49 -41.04
N GLY A 122 -30.54 20.61 -41.18
CA GLY A 122 -29.24 20.95 -41.75
C GLY A 122 -29.09 20.53 -43.22
N ARG A 123 -27.83 20.40 -43.62
CA ARG A 123 -27.40 20.04 -44.98
C ARG A 123 -27.91 18.66 -45.44
N HIS A 124 -28.25 17.77 -44.51
CA HIS A 124 -28.62 16.39 -44.78
C HIS A 124 -30.13 16.14 -44.85
N LYS A 125 -30.93 17.20 -44.95
CA LYS A 125 -32.38 17.08 -44.97
C LYS A 125 -32.86 16.28 -46.19
N GLY A 126 -33.48 15.12 -45.92
CA GLY A 126 -34.00 14.23 -46.95
C GLY A 126 -32.99 13.21 -47.48
N HIS A 127 -31.78 13.15 -46.91
CA HIS A 127 -30.82 12.10 -47.19
C HIS A 127 -31.21 10.79 -46.49
N ASN A 128 -30.75 9.66 -47.03
CA ASN A 128 -30.90 8.34 -46.45
C ASN A 128 -29.92 8.17 -45.28
N THR A 129 -30.49 8.12 -44.08
CA THR A 129 -29.75 7.98 -42.83
C THR A 129 -29.98 6.61 -42.21
N ALA A 130 -29.01 6.14 -41.42
CA ALA A 130 -29.12 4.98 -40.55
C ALA A 130 -28.46 5.27 -39.20
N LEU A 131 -28.83 4.53 -38.15
CA LEU A 131 -28.13 4.61 -36.88
C LEU A 131 -26.73 4.00 -37.00
N LEU A 132 -25.75 4.58 -36.33
CA LEU A 132 -24.37 4.08 -36.26
C LEU A 132 -24.32 2.59 -35.86
N GLU A 133 -25.19 2.19 -34.93
CA GLU A 133 -25.33 0.80 -34.45
C GLU A 133 -25.77 -0.20 -35.54
N ASP A 134 -26.46 0.28 -36.57
CA ASP A 134 -27.01 -0.54 -37.66
C ASP A 134 -26.11 -0.56 -38.91
N VAL A 135 -24.95 0.12 -38.88
CA VAL A 135 -24.01 0.18 -40.01
C VAL A 135 -22.86 -0.81 -39.81
N ASP A 136 -22.59 -1.64 -40.82
CA ASP A 136 -21.52 -2.64 -40.82
C ASP A 136 -20.14 -1.99 -40.62
N PRO A 137 -19.30 -2.43 -39.65
CA PRO A 137 -18.02 -1.78 -39.29
C PRO A 137 -16.99 -1.66 -40.43
N GLY A 138 -17.26 -2.25 -41.60
CA GLY A 138 -16.46 -2.09 -42.82
C GLY A 138 -16.50 -0.68 -43.46
N TYR A 139 -17.36 0.24 -43.00
CA TYR A 139 -17.36 1.61 -43.49
C TYR A 139 -16.28 2.45 -42.77
N ARG A 140 -15.28 2.93 -43.51
CA ARG A 140 -14.32 3.91 -42.98
C ARG A 140 -15.03 5.25 -42.84
N VAL A 141 -15.34 5.64 -41.61
CA VAL A 141 -15.88 6.97 -41.31
C VAL A 141 -14.85 8.02 -41.71
N SER A 142 -15.22 8.93 -42.59
CA SER A 142 -14.47 10.17 -42.79
C SER A 142 -15.03 11.18 -41.79
N ALA A 143 -14.16 11.82 -41.00
CA ALA A 143 -14.58 12.88 -40.09
C ALA A 143 -15.29 14.00 -40.89
N PRO A 144 -16.36 14.61 -40.33
CA PRO A 144 -17.02 15.72 -41.00
C PRO A 144 -16.01 16.88 -41.20
N SER A 145 -15.93 17.38 -42.44
CA SER A 145 -15.08 18.51 -42.85
C SER A 145 -15.72 19.86 -42.57
#